data_AF-A0A430C8Y6-F1
#
_entry.id   AF-A0A430C8Y6-F1
#
_cell.length_a   1.000
_cell.length_b   1.000
_cell.length_c   1.000
_cell.angle_alpha   90.00
_cell.angle_beta   90.00
_cell.angle_gamma   90.00
#
_symmetry.space_group_name_H-M   'P 1'
#
loop_
_entity.id
_entity.type
_entity.pdbx_description
1 polymer ?
#
loop_
_entity_poly.entity_id
_entity_poly.type
_entity_poly.pdbx_seq_one_letter_code
_entity_poly.pdbx_strand_id
1 'polypeptide(L)' 'MAAPYVARFTRLHPKLWAPYGITAYPYGFHDWPPEEAAPVWIPRAHIITARGAAFLDLDDCATLEQAIEACWTHFASLR' A
#
# COMPACT_ATOMS: atom_id res chain seq x y z
N MET A 1 -17.30 3.52 18.45
CA MET A 1 -17.60 3.13 17.05
C MET A 1 -16.40 3.55 16.21
N ALA A 2 -15.56 2.60 15.79
CA ALA A 2 -14.40 2.88 14.95
C ALA A 2 -14.88 3.10 13.50
N ALA A 3 -14.46 4.18 12.85
CA ALA A 3 -14.78 4.43 11.46
C ALA A 3 -14.02 3.43 10.57
N PRO A 4 -14.70 2.55 9.81
CA PRO A 4 -14.06 1.42 9.12
C PRO A 4 -13.24 1.81 7.88
N TYR A 5 -13.19 3.10 7.54
CA TYR A 5 -12.49 3.57 6.35
C TYR A 5 -12.04 5.03 6.52
N VAL A 6 -10.74 5.25 6.67
CA VAL A 6 -10.13 6.58 6.58
C VAL A 6 -9.54 6.74 5.19
N ALA A 7 -10.34 7.23 4.24
CA ALA A 7 -9.79 7.75 3.00
C ALA A 7 -9.04 9.05 3.30
N ARG A 8 -7.72 8.97 3.49
CA ARG A 8 -6.85 10.14 3.56
C ARG A 8 -6.37 10.47 2.15
N PHE A 9 -6.86 11.58 1.60
CA PHE A 9 -6.34 12.15 0.37
C PHE A 9 -4.96 12.75 0.65
N THR A 10 -3.92 11.94 0.56
CA THR A 10 -2.54 12.42 0.61
C THR A 10 -2.23 13.19 -0.68
N ARG A 11 -1.52 14.32 -0.59
CA ARG A 11 -0.99 15.09 -1.74
C ARG A 11 0.14 14.34 -2.46
N LEU A 12 -0.13 13.12 -2.90
CA LEU A 12 0.82 12.35 -3.69
C LEU A 12 0.83 12.86 -5.13
N HIS A 13 2.01 12.90 -5.73
CA HIS A 13 2.22 13.42 -7.07
C HIS A 13 1.36 12.65 -8.10
N PRO A 14 0.73 13.28 -9.11
CA PRO A 14 -0.14 12.59 -10.08
C PRO A 14 0.51 11.39 -10.77
N LYS A 15 1.83 11.40 -10.95
CA LYS A 15 2.60 10.26 -11.51
C LYS A 15 2.65 9.03 -10.59
N LEU A 16 2.37 9.16 -9.30
CA LEU A 16 2.23 8.03 -8.37
C LEU A 16 0.82 7.43 -8.39
N TRP A 17 -0.22 8.20 -8.73
CA TRP A 17 -1.59 7.69 -8.70
C TRP A 17 -1.95 6.77 -9.87
N ALA A 18 -1.23 6.86 -11.00
CA ALA A 18 -1.58 6.05 -12.16
C ALA A 18 -1.16 4.57 -12.04
N PRO A 19 0.04 4.23 -11.50
CA PRO A 19 0.45 2.84 -11.36
C PRO A 19 0.52 2.33 -9.92
N TYR A 20 0.21 3.09 -8.87
CA TYR A 20 0.35 2.60 -7.49
C TYR A 20 -0.95 2.64 -6.70
N GLY A 21 -1.11 1.69 -5.78
CA GLY A 21 -2.19 1.65 -4.80
C GLY A 21 -1.65 1.20 -3.43
N ILE A 22 -2.28 1.65 -2.34
CA ILE A 22 -1.90 1.23 -0.98
C ILE A 22 -3.13 0.64 -0.32
N THR A 23 -3.04 -0.62 0.11
CA THR A 23 -4.10 -1.30 0.87
C THR A 23 -3.75 -1.25 2.35
N ALA A 24 -4.69 -0.84 3.20
CA ALA A 24 -4.53 -0.89 4.65
C ALA A 24 -5.31 -2.07 5.22
N TYR A 25 -4.63 -2.91 6.00
CA TYR A 25 -5.23 -3.91 6.87
C TYR A 25 -5.27 -3.33 8.28
N PRO A 26 -6.41 -2.77 8.71
CA PRO A 26 -6.51 -2.14 10.02
C PRO A 26 -6.40 -3.19 11.14
N TYR A 27 -5.99 -2.73 12.33
CA TYR A 27 -5.91 -3.59 13.50
C TYR A 27 -7.24 -4.29 13.79
N GLY A 28 -7.20 -5.60 14.06
CA GLY A 28 -8.37 -6.40 14.44
C GLY A 28 -9.27 -6.81 13.27
N PHE A 29 -8.80 -6.69 12.03
CA PHE A 29 -9.48 -7.30 10.88
C PHE A 29 -9.32 -8.84 11.00
N HIS A 30 -10.42 -9.56 11.27
CA HIS A 30 -10.52 -11.03 11.41
C HIS A 30 -10.30 -11.69 12.78
N ASP A 31 -10.45 -10.97 13.91
CA ASP A 31 -10.28 -11.55 15.26
C ASP A 31 -8.93 -12.29 15.46
N TRP A 32 -7.91 -11.87 14.72
CA TRP A 32 -6.56 -12.42 14.85
C TRP A 32 -6.00 -12.20 16.25
N PRO A 33 -5.10 -13.08 16.72
CA PRO A 33 -4.35 -12.85 17.94
C PRO A 33 -3.72 -11.45 17.93
N PRO A 34 -3.72 -10.70 19.04
CA PRO A 34 -3.21 -9.32 19.11
C PRO A 34 -1.80 -9.12 18.51
N GLU A 35 -0.95 -10.14 18.62
CA GLU A 35 0.39 -10.22 18.05
C GLU A 35 0.42 -10.28 16.52
N GLU A 36 -0.65 -10.79 15.89
CA GLU A 36 -0.84 -10.90 14.44
C GLU A 36 -1.74 -9.78 13.89
N ALA A 37 -2.45 -9.06 14.77
CA ALA A 37 -3.38 -7.99 14.42
C ALA A 37 -2.70 -6.64 14.11
N ALA A 38 -1.37 -6.57 14.02
CA ALA A 38 -0.66 -5.33 13.72
C ALA A 38 -1.16 -4.72 12.40
N PRO A 39 -1.35 -3.38 12.32
CA PRO A 39 -1.78 -2.76 11.08
C PRO A 39 -0.69 -2.93 10.01
N VAL A 40 -1.07 -3.50 8.87
CA VAL A 40 -0.17 -3.68 7.72
C VAL A 40 -0.66 -2.82 6.56
N TRP A 41 0.25 -2.01 6.02
CA TRP A 41 0.06 -1.20 4.82
C TRP A 41 0.81 -1.86 3.68
N ILE A 42 0.09 -2.30 2.66
CA ILE A 42 0.65 -2.98 1.49
C ILE A 42 0.63 -2.02 0.30
N PRO A 43 1.75 -1.32 0.01
CA PRO A 43 1.94 -0.61 -1.24
C PRO A 43 2.08 -1.59 -2.42
N ARG A 44 1.40 -1.30 -3.51
CA ARG A 44 1.36 -2.11 -4.73
C ARG A 44 1.65 -1.27 -5.96
N ALA A 45 2.42 -1.81 -6.89
CA ALA A 45 2.60 -1.28 -8.24
C ALA A 45 1.79 -2.10 -9.26
N HIS A 46 1.20 -1.42 -10.22
CA HIS A 46 0.52 -1.99 -11.37
C HIS A 46 1.53 -2.04 -12.52
N ILE A 47 1.84 -3.26 -12.97
CA ILE A 47 2.87 -3.56 -13.96
C ILE A 47 2.28 -4.31 -15.15
N ILE A 48 2.92 -4.21 -16.31
CA ILE A 48 2.59 -5.02 -17.49
C ILE A 48 3.63 -6.12 -17.64
N THR A 49 3.18 -7.36 -17.66
CA THR A 49 4.00 -8.55 -17.91
C THR A 49 3.71 -9.13 -19.29
N ALA A 50 4.46 -10.14 -19.73
CA ALA A 50 4.17 -10.87 -20.98
C ALA A 50 2.78 -11.55 -20.99
N ARG A 51 2.15 -11.73 -19.81
CA ARG A 51 0.82 -12.30 -19.65
C ARG A 51 -0.28 -11.25 -19.47
N GLY A 52 0.07 -9.97 -19.49
CA GLY A 52 -0.86 -8.85 -19.26
C GLY A 52 -0.59 -8.10 -17.96
N ALA A 53 -1.59 -7.30 -17.54
CA ALA A 53 -1.51 -6.45 -16.37
C ALA A 53 -1.51 -7.26 -15.06
N ALA A 54 -0.67 -6.87 -14.10
CA ALA A 54 -0.51 -7.53 -12.82
C ALA A 54 -0.19 -6.53 -11.70
N PHE A 55 -0.40 -6.93 -10.45
CA PHE A 55 0.03 -6.17 -9.28
C PHE A 55 1.30 -6.77 -8.69
N LEU A 56 2.20 -5.90 -8.25
CA LEU A 56 3.42 -6.24 -7.52
C LEU A 56 3.35 -5.59 -6.15
N ASP A 57 3.33 -6.39 -5.10
CA ASP A 57 3.42 -5.92 -3.72
C ASP A 57 4.86 -5.48 -3.46
N LEU A 58 5.04 -4.26 -2.93
CA LEU A 58 6.35 -3.63 -2.80
C LEU A 58 6.98 -3.86 -1.43
N ASP A 59 6.17 -3.92 -0.37
CA ASP A 59 6.62 -4.13 1.01
C ASP A 59 5.44 -4.42 1.95
N ASP A 60 5.73 -4.88 3.16
CA ASP A 60 4.78 -4.94 4.30
C ASP A 60 5.13 -3.82 5.29
N CYS A 61 4.43 -2.69 5.18
CA CYS A 61 4.75 -1.49 5.95
C CYS A 61 3.93 -1.39 7.24
N ALA A 62 4.58 -1.00 8.34
CA ALA A 62 3.89 -0.76 9.62
C ALA A 62 3.13 0.58 9.64
N THR A 63 3.51 1.53 8.77
CA THR A 63 2.85 2.83 8.66
C THR A 63 2.55 3.23 7.22
N LEU A 64 1.61 4.15 7.03
CA LEU A 64 1.30 4.73 5.73
C LEU A 64 2.50 5.48 5.13
N GLU A 65 3.29 6.16 5.96
CA GLU A 65 4.48 6.89 5.53
C GLU A 65 5.53 5.96 4.95
N GLN A 66 5.75 4.79 5.56
CA GLN A 66 6.62 3.75 5.02
C GLN A 66 6.09 3.22 3.68
N ALA A 67 4.77 3.00 3.56
CA ALA A 67 4.16 2.54 2.32
C ALA A 67 4.33 3.56 1.18
N ILE A 68 4.21 4.86 1.49
CA ILE A 68 4.46 5.95 0.52
C ILE A 68 5.93 5.97 0.11
N GLU A 69 6.86 5.82 1.05
CA GLU A 69 8.30 5.79 0.76
C GLU A 69 8.68 4.60 -0.11
N ALA A 70 8.09 3.42 0.12
CA ALA A 70 8.27 2.24 -0.73
C ALA A 70 7.83 2.51 -2.18
N CYS A 71 6.68 3.19 -2.38
CA CYS A 71 6.22 3.59 -3.70
C CYS A 71 7.21 4.55 -4.40
N TRP A 72 7.76 5.51 -3.66
CA TRP A 72 8.75 6.44 -4.19
C TRP A 72 10.07 5.75 -4.54
N THR A 73 10.55 4.85 -3.68
CA THR A 73 11.77 4.08 -3.89
C THR A 73 11.66 3.23 -5.16
N HIS A 74 10.55 2.52 -5.34
CA HIS A 74 10.29 1.77 -6.57
C HIS A 74 10.22 2.70 -7.79
N PHE A 75 9.51 3.84 -7.71
CA PHE A 75 9.46 4.78 -8.83
C PHE A 75 10.85 5.33 -9.22
N ALA A 76 11.72 5.57 -8.25
CA ALA A 76 13.08 6.03 -8.48
C ALA A 76 13.97 4.96 -9.13
N SER A 77 13.76 3.67 -8.84
CA SER A 77 14.54 2.56 -9.41
C SER A 77 14.18 2.22 -10.87
N LEU A 78 13.06 2.73 -11.38
CA LEU A 78 12.65 2.56 -12.78
C LEU A 78 13.35 3.51 -13.77
N ARG A 79 14.23 4.40 -13.28
CA ARG A 79 15.02 5.33 -14.10
C ARG A 79 16.37 4.74 -14.48
#